data_AF-A0A0F9JNY7-F1
#
_entry.id   AF-A0A0F9JNY7-F1
#
_cell.length_a   1.000
_cell.length_b   1.000
_cell.length_c   1.000
_cell.angle_alpha   90.00
_cell.angle_beta   90.00
_cell.angle_gamma   90.00
#
_symmetry.space_group_name_H-M   'P 1'
#
loop_
_entity.id
_entity.type
_entity.pdbx_description
1 polymer ?
#
loop_
_entity_poly.entity_id
_entity_poly.type
_entity_poly.pdbx_seq_one_letter_code
_entity_poly.pdbx_strand_id
1 'polypeptide(L)'
;MTNVTANNHCNEWDLLITDANIATMDSSIDAPYGAIDNAALAIKDGHIAWLGKQTELPAFDALATPIISAKGQWLTPGLIDCHTHLVFAGSRAEEFEQRLQGVSYEQIAAQGGGIASTVRATRAADHEALFVLAKDRLNALYSEGVTTVEIKSGYGLDCENELKILEVARLLGENHPVDVKTTFLGAHALPPEYKGRSDEYIELV
;
A
#
# COMPACT_ATOMS: atom_id res chain seq x y z
N MET A 1 -1.48 -33.33 -51.48
CA MET A 1 -1.99 -33.05 -50.13
C MET A 1 -1.02 -32.10 -49.46
N THR A 2 -1.33 -30.81 -49.51
CA THR A 2 -0.51 -29.75 -48.93
C THR A 2 -0.69 -29.76 -47.41
N ASN A 3 0.38 -30.08 -46.68
CA ASN A 3 0.45 -29.89 -45.23
C ASN A 3 0.41 -28.40 -44.93
N VAL A 4 -0.75 -27.93 -44.47
CA VAL A 4 -0.85 -26.65 -43.77
C VAL A 4 -0.44 -26.95 -42.32
N THR A 5 0.83 -26.72 -41.98
CA THR A 5 1.23 -26.53 -40.59
C THR A 5 0.59 -25.23 -40.13
N ALA A 6 -0.60 -25.33 -39.53
CA ALA A 6 -1.15 -24.24 -38.75
C ALA A 6 -0.15 -23.97 -37.62
N ASN A 7 0.51 -22.81 -37.65
CA ASN A 7 1.19 -22.26 -36.49
C ASN A 7 0.11 -21.92 -35.46
N ASN A 8 -0.41 -22.95 -34.80
CA ASN A 8 -1.24 -22.80 -33.60
C ASN A 8 -0.28 -22.47 -32.45
N HIS A 9 0.18 -21.22 -32.39
CA HIS A 9 0.83 -20.73 -31.20
C HIS A 9 -0.25 -20.63 -30.11
N CYS A 10 -0.33 -21.67 -29.28
CA CYS A 10 -1.07 -21.58 -28.01
C CYS A 10 -0.41 -20.50 -27.16
N ASN A 11 -1.21 -19.72 -26.45
CA ASN A 11 -0.67 -18.79 -25.47
C ASN A 11 -0.01 -19.57 -24.32
N GLU A 12 1.19 -19.16 -23.95
CA GLU A 12 1.94 -19.69 -22.81
C GLU A 12 1.74 -18.77 -21.60
N TRP A 13 0.83 -19.14 -20.71
CA TRP A 13 0.54 -18.40 -19.48
C TRP A 13 1.07 -19.14 -18.24
N ASP A 14 1.40 -18.40 -17.19
CA ASP A 14 1.89 -18.97 -15.93
C ASP A 14 0.75 -19.38 -14.99
N LEU A 15 -0.41 -18.70 -15.11
CA LEU A 15 -1.62 -19.00 -14.37
C LEU A 15 -2.85 -18.52 -15.15
N LEU A 16 -3.91 -19.32 -15.11
CA LEU A 16 -5.25 -18.93 -15.56
C LEU A 16 -6.25 -19.02 -14.39
N ILE A 17 -7.00 -17.95 -14.15
CA ILE A 17 -8.11 -17.92 -13.21
C ILE A 17 -9.42 -17.92 -14.01
N THR A 18 -10.30 -18.90 -13.75
CA THR A 18 -11.59 -19.07 -14.43
C THR A 18 -12.77 -18.85 -13.48
N ASP A 19 -13.97 -18.78 -14.05
CA ASP A 19 -15.25 -18.70 -13.35
C ASP A 19 -15.29 -17.53 -12.35
N ALA A 20 -14.72 -16.39 -12.74
CA ALA A 20 -14.69 -15.18 -11.91
C ALA A 20 -15.73 -14.16 -12.37
N ASN A 21 -16.24 -13.34 -11.45
CA ASN A 21 -16.81 -12.05 -11.83
C ASN A 21 -15.72 -11.00 -11.58
N ILE A 22 -15.39 -10.17 -12.56
CA ILE A 22 -14.26 -9.24 -12.44
C ILE A 22 -14.76 -7.80 -12.50
N ALA A 23 -14.52 -7.03 -11.45
CA ALA A 23 -14.69 -5.58 -11.48
C ALA A 23 -13.36 -4.94 -11.88
N THR A 24 -13.20 -4.64 -13.17
CA THR A 24 -11.92 -4.21 -13.76
C THR A 24 -11.51 -2.80 -13.35
N MET A 25 -12.49 -1.96 -12.94
CA MET A 25 -12.35 -0.51 -12.83
C MET A 25 -12.00 0.20 -14.15
N ASP A 26 -12.16 -0.47 -15.29
CA ASP A 26 -11.95 0.11 -16.62
C ASP A 26 -13.18 0.92 -17.05
N SER A 27 -13.00 2.24 -17.20
CA SER A 27 -14.06 3.16 -17.61
C SER A 27 -14.50 3.00 -19.07
N SER A 28 -13.77 2.24 -19.89
CA SER A 28 -14.14 1.95 -21.29
C SER A 28 -15.22 0.87 -21.42
N ILE A 29 -15.45 0.09 -20.35
CA ILE A 29 -16.49 -0.95 -20.31
C ILE A 29 -17.80 -0.32 -19.81
N ASP A 30 -18.85 -0.39 -20.62
CA ASP A 30 -20.19 0.15 -20.32
C ASP A 30 -20.96 -0.75 -19.34
N ALA A 31 -20.43 -0.88 -18.12
CA ALA A 31 -21.03 -1.55 -16.99
C ALA A 31 -20.50 -0.93 -15.68
N PRO A 32 -21.29 -0.91 -14.58
CA PRO A 32 -20.80 -0.45 -13.29
C PRO A 32 -19.48 -1.13 -12.90
N TYR A 33 -18.50 -0.34 -12.43
CA TYR A 33 -17.15 -0.81 -12.05
C TYR A 33 -16.36 -1.50 -13.18
N GLY A 34 -16.77 -1.35 -14.44
CA GLY A 34 -16.22 -2.09 -15.56
C GLY A 34 -16.40 -3.60 -15.41
N ALA A 35 -17.55 -4.02 -14.86
CA ALA A 35 -17.82 -5.42 -14.51
C ALA A 35 -17.87 -6.34 -15.74
N ILE A 36 -17.26 -7.52 -15.61
CA ILE A 36 -17.37 -8.64 -16.55
C ILE A 36 -17.79 -9.89 -15.75
N ASP A 37 -19.03 -10.33 -15.96
CA ASP A 37 -19.54 -11.58 -15.37
C ASP A 37 -19.04 -12.79 -16.16
N ASN A 38 -18.82 -13.91 -15.46
CA ASN A 38 -18.31 -15.16 -16.04
C ASN A 38 -17.05 -14.94 -16.91
N ALA A 39 -16.07 -14.28 -16.30
CA ALA A 39 -14.80 -13.89 -16.88
C ALA A 39 -13.68 -14.86 -16.49
N ALA A 40 -12.56 -14.71 -17.19
CA ALA A 40 -11.29 -15.34 -16.86
C ALA A 40 -10.15 -14.31 -16.96
N LEU A 41 -9.06 -14.56 -16.23
CA LEU A 41 -7.86 -13.74 -16.19
C LEU A 41 -6.62 -14.62 -16.31
N ALA A 42 -5.75 -14.29 -17.25
CA ALA A 42 -4.47 -14.97 -17.45
C ALA A 42 -3.31 -14.09 -17.00
N ILE A 43 -2.32 -14.71 -16.36
CA ILE A 43 -1.11 -14.04 -15.85
C ILE A 43 0.11 -14.60 -16.57
N LYS A 44 1.01 -13.69 -16.97
CA LYS A 44 2.32 -14.02 -17.52
C LYS A 44 3.37 -13.04 -17.02
N ASP A 45 4.48 -13.53 -16.51
CA ASP A 45 5.63 -12.75 -16.06
C ASP A 45 5.26 -11.63 -15.07
N GLY A 46 4.31 -11.92 -14.15
CA GLY A 46 3.82 -10.97 -13.15
C GLY A 46 2.82 -9.93 -13.66
N HIS A 47 2.39 -10.02 -14.92
CA HIS A 47 1.43 -9.09 -15.54
C HIS A 47 0.14 -9.80 -15.95
N ILE A 48 -0.95 -9.03 -16.04
CA ILE A 48 -2.19 -9.50 -16.68
C ILE A 48 -1.91 -9.63 -18.17
N ALA A 49 -1.86 -10.88 -18.67
CA ALA A 49 -1.61 -11.20 -20.07
C ALA A 49 -2.89 -11.11 -20.90
N TRP A 50 -4.02 -11.47 -20.29
CA TRP A 50 -5.33 -11.40 -20.90
C TRP A 50 -6.42 -11.36 -19.82
N LEU A 51 -7.52 -10.66 -20.10
CA LEU A 51 -8.72 -10.64 -19.27
C LEU A 51 -9.93 -10.42 -20.18
N GLY A 52 -11.02 -11.15 -19.93
CA GLY A 52 -12.25 -11.02 -20.70
C GLY A 52 -13.29 -12.07 -20.32
N LYS A 53 -14.37 -12.15 -21.10
CA LYS A 53 -15.38 -13.18 -20.90
C LYS A 53 -14.77 -14.56 -21.11
N GLN A 54 -15.10 -15.52 -20.25
CA GLN A 54 -14.55 -16.87 -20.36
C GLN A 54 -14.91 -17.56 -21.69
N THR A 55 -16.03 -17.18 -22.31
CA THR A 55 -16.43 -17.66 -23.64
C THR A 55 -15.54 -17.16 -24.77
N GLU A 56 -14.73 -16.14 -24.52
CA GLU A 56 -13.80 -15.51 -25.47
C GLU A 56 -12.35 -15.89 -25.19
N LEU A 57 -12.12 -16.86 -24.29
CA LEU A 57 -10.80 -17.30 -23.89
C LEU A 57 -9.98 -17.77 -25.10
N PRO A 58 -8.82 -17.15 -25.39
CA PRO A 58 -7.92 -17.59 -26.45
C PRO A 58 -7.45 -19.03 -26.27
N ALA A 59 -7.01 -19.67 -27.35
CA ALA A 59 -6.38 -20.98 -27.25
C ALA A 59 -5.10 -20.92 -26.39
N PHE A 60 -4.95 -21.87 -25.48
CA PHE A 60 -3.82 -22.00 -24.56
C PHE A 60 -3.51 -23.48 -24.33
N ASP A 61 -2.31 -23.78 -23.84
CA ASP A 61 -1.95 -25.15 -23.48
C ASP A 61 -2.50 -25.50 -22.08
N ALA A 62 -3.63 -26.19 -22.06
CA ALA A 62 -4.29 -26.61 -20.82
C ALA A 62 -3.51 -27.68 -20.03
N LEU A 63 -2.54 -28.38 -20.64
CA LEU A 63 -1.67 -29.33 -19.94
C LEU A 63 -0.48 -28.63 -19.27
N ALA A 64 -0.04 -27.50 -19.83
CA ALA A 64 1.09 -26.72 -19.32
C ALA A 64 0.68 -25.56 -18.39
N THR A 65 -0.56 -25.09 -18.45
CA THR A 65 -1.03 -23.92 -17.70
C THR A 65 -1.78 -24.33 -16.43
N PRO A 66 -1.31 -23.96 -15.21
CA PRO A 66 -2.09 -24.09 -13.99
C PRO A 66 -3.42 -23.32 -14.08
N ILE A 67 -4.52 -23.95 -13.65
CA ILE A 67 -5.86 -23.35 -13.68
C ILE A 67 -6.46 -23.33 -12.28
N ILE A 68 -7.01 -22.18 -11.87
CA ILE A 68 -7.75 -22.01 -10.62
C ILE A 68 -9.15 -21.49 -10.94
N SER A 69 -10.19 -22.17 -10.45
CA SER A 69 -11.57 -21.68 -10.54
C SER A 69 -11.89 -20.78 -9.34
N ALA A 70 -12.34 -19.56 -9.61
CA ALA A 70 -12.84 -18.60 -8.63
C ALA A 70 -14.28 -18.92 -8.17
N LYS A 71 -14.95 -19.93 -8.76
CA LYS A 71 -16.27 -20.44 -8.32
C LYS A 71 -17.35 -19.35 -8.22
N GLY A 72 -17.34 -18.40 -9.15
CA GLY A 72 -18.27 -17.27 -9.21
C GLY A 72 -17.94 -16.13 -8.24
N GLN A 73 -16.80 -16.17 -7.54
CA GLN A 73 -16.39 -15.08 -6.66
C GLN A 73 -15.93 -13.84 -7.45
N TRP A 74 -15.95 -12.70 -6.78
CA TRP A 74 -15.49 -11.44 -7.33
C TRP A 74 -13.97 -11.30 -7.23
N LEU A 75 -13.35 -10.84 -8.32
CA LEU A 75 -11.99 -10.34 -8.34
C LEU A 75 -12.02 -8.83 -8.59
N THR A 76 -11.18 -8.12 -7.85
CA THR A 76 -10.92 -6.69 -8.01
C THR A 76 -9.42 -6.46 -8.16
N PRO A 77 -8.99 -5.30 -8.67
CA PRO A 77 -7.63 -4.83 -8.44
C PRO A 77 -7.30 -4.84 -6.95
N GLY A 78 -6.02 -5.03 -6.62
CA GLY A 78 -5.54 -4.82 -5.26
C GLY A 78 -5.79 -3.38 -4.81
N LEU A 79 -6.10 -3.20 -3.53
CA LEU A 79 -6.43 -1.89 -2.99
C LEU A 79 -5.16 -1.03 -2.87
N ILE A 80 -5.34 0.28 -3.01
CA ILE A 80 -4.28 1.28 -2.89
C ILE A 80 -4.63 2.23 -1.75
N ASP A 81 -3.78 2.29 -0.72
CA ASP A 81 -3.85 3.34 0.28
C ASP A 81 -2.78 4.41 -0.01
N CYS A 82 -3.22 5.54 -0.56
CA CYS A 82 -2.34 6.58 -1.06
C CYS A 82 -1.92 7.61 0.00
N HIS A 83 -2.28 7.43 1.26
CA HIS A 83 -1.96 8.40 2.30
C HIS A 83 -1.85 7.76 3.68
N THR A 84 -0.63 7.40 4.08
CA THR A 84 -0.39 6.89 5.44
C THR A 84 0.81 7.55 6.12
N HIS A 85 0.75 7.62 7.45
CA HIS A 85 1.91 7.84 8.30
C HIS A 85 2.18 6.55 9.08
N LEU A 86 2.46 5.46 8.36
CA LEU A 86 2.52 4.12 8.93
C LEU A 86 3.71 3.91 9.88
N VAL A 87 4.84 4.58 9.62
CA VAL A 87 6.08 4.46 10.41
C VAL A 87 6.08 5.49 11.53
N PHE A 88 5.84 5.04 12.76
CA PHE A 88 5.98 5.82 13.99
C PHE A 88 6.08 4.92 15.22
N ALA A 89 6.71 5.41 16.28
CA ALA A 89 6.73 4.77 17.58
C ALA A 89 5.80 5.45 18.59
N GLY A 90 5.55 4.77 19.70
CA GLY A 90 4.65 5.21 20.76
C GLY A 90 3.17 5.04 20.40
N SER A 91 2.30 5.58 21.26
CA SER A 91 0.85 5.57 21.09
C SER A 91 0.28 6.86 21.68
N ARG A 92 -0.84 7.33 21.10
CA ARG A 92 -1.60 8.48 21.60
C ARG A 92 -2.90 8.07 22.29
N ALA A 93 -3.00 6.82 22.73
CA ALA A 93 -4.17 6.31 23.43
C ALA A 93 -4.43 7.04 24.77
N GLU A 94 -3.37 7.37 25.52
CA GLU A 94 -3.49 8.16 26.76
C GLU A 94 -4.00 9.58 26.49
N GLU A 95 -3.51 10.22 25.42
CA GLU A 95 -4.04 11.51 24.98
C GLU A 95 -5.53 11.42 24.61
N PHE A 96 -5.91 10.33 23.93
CA PHE A 96 -7.31 10.08 23.59
C PHE A 96 -8.18 9.93 24.84
N GLU A 97 -7.70 9.22 25.88
CA GLU A 97 -8.38 9.12 27.17
C GLU A 97 -8.54 10.48 27.87
N GLN A 98 -7.49 11.30 27.90
CA GLN A 98 -7.55 12.64 28.49
C GLN A 98 -8.60 13.53 27.79
N ARG A 99 -8.71 13.44 26.46
CA ARG A 99 -9.75 14.16 25.71
C ARG A 99 -11.14 13.70 26.10
N LEU A 100 -11.36 12.40 26.32
CA LEU A 100 -12.64 11.87 26.80
C LEU A 100 -12.98 12.35 28.21
N GLN A 101 -11.97 12.63 29.03
CA GLN A 101 -12.12 13.22 30.37
C GLN A 101 -12.29 14.74 30.36
N GLY A 102 -12.32 15.38 29.18
CA GLY A 102 -12.57 16.81 29.02
C GLY A 102 -11.32 17.70 29.10
N VAL A 103 -10.12 17.13 29.08
CA VAL A 103 -8.87 17.92 29.01
C VAL A 103 -8.77 18.57 27.62
N SER A 104 -8.48 19.87 27.58
CA SER A 104 -8.42 20.61 26.31
C SER A 104 -7.18 20.23 25.49
N TYR A 105 -7.28 20.39 24.16
CA TYR A 105 -6.15 20.17 23.26
C TYR A 105 -4.92 21.02 23.64
N GLU A 106 -5.15 22.27 24.05
CA GLU A 106 -4.08 23.19 24.48
C GLU A 106 -3.37 22.70 25.74
N GLN A 107 -4.13 22.16 26.72
CA GLN A 107 -3.56 21.58 27.94
C GLN A 107 -2.73 20.35 27.64
N ILE A 108 -3.22 19.48 26.76
CA ILE A 108 -2.50 18.28 26.30
C ILE A 108 -1.21 18.69 25.57
N ALA A 109 -1.29 19.66 24.66
CA ALA A 109 -0.13 20.16 23.93
C ALA A 109 0.90 20.81 24.87
N ALA A 110 0.45 21.56 25.88
CA ALA A 110 1.32 22.16 26.90
C ALA A 110 2.05 21.12 27.76
N GLN A 111 1.46 19.93 27.93
CA GLN A 111 2.08 18.77 28.59
C GLN A 111 3.01 17.97 27.64
N GLY A 112 3.21 18.44 26.42
CA GLY A 112 4.02 17.76 25.41
C GLY A 112 3.29 16.66 24.65
N GLY A 113 1.97 16.56 24.74
CA GLY A 113 1.13 15.67 23.92
C GLY A 113 1.08 16.08 22.44
N GLY A 114 0.10 15.58 21.70
CA GLY A 114 -0.04 15.92 20.28
C GLY A 114 1.06 15.28 19.42
N ILE A 115 1.34 15.88 18.26
CA ILE A 115 2.40 15.41 17.36
C ILE A 115 3.78 15.35 18.02
N ALA A 116 4.06 16.26 18.95
CA ALA A 116 5.33 16.30 19.67
C ALA A 116 5.60 15.00 20.45
N SER A 117 4.55 14.33 20.96
CA SER A 117 4.69 13.04 21.64
C SER A 117 5.16 11.94 20.68
N THR A 118 4.53 11.84 19.50
CA THR A 118 4.93 10.89 18.45
C THR A 118 6.33 11.18 17.92
N VAL A 119 6.68 12.46 17.74
CA VAL A 119 8.04 12.87 17.31
C VAL A 119 9.08 12.39 18.33
N ARG A 120 8.88 12.66 19.63
CA ARG A 120 9.82 12.20 20.67
C ARG A 120 9.96 10.68 20.68
N ALA A 121 8.85 9.94 20.62
CA ALA A 121 8.87 8.49 20.61
C ALA A 121 9.59 7.93 19.37
N THR A 122 9.34 8.52 18.19
CA THR A 122 9.92 8.09 16.91
C THR A 122 11.41 8.43 16.82
N ARG A 123 11.84 9.58 17.35
CA ARG A 123 13.27 9.92 17.47
C ARG A 123 13.99 8.94 18.40
N ALA A 124 13.38 8.56 19.51
CA ALA A 124 13.98 7.65 20.50
C ALA A 124 14.03 6.18 20.06
N ALA A 125 13.17 5.75 19.15
CA ALA A 125 13.17 4.40 18.61
C ALA A 125 14.31 4.19 17.60
N ASP A 126 14.93 3.01 17.60
CA ASP A 126 15.87 2.60 16.56
C ASP A 126 15.15 2.11 15.30
N HIS A 127 15.92 1.84 14.24
CA HIS A 127 15.39 1.35 12.96
C HIS A 127 14.62 0.03 13.09
N GLU A 128 15.11 -0.91 13.91
CA GLU A 128 14.50 -2.24 14.06
C GLU A 128 13.14 -2.14 14.75
N ALA A 129 13.06 -1.38 15.85
CA ALA A 129 11.81 -1.14 16.55
C ALA A 129 10.76 -0.48 15.65
N LEU A 130 11.17 0.53 14.85
CA LEU A 130 10.29 1.18 13.89
C LEU A 130 9.83 0.21 12.78
N PHE A 131 10.74 -0.61 12.27
CA PHE A 131 10.42 -1.61 11.26
C PHE A 131 9.38 -2.61 11.76
N VAL A 132 9.57 -3.18 12.95
CA VAL A 132 8.63 -4.17 13.53
C VAL A 132 7.24 -3.55 13.74
N LEU A 133 7.18 -2.36 14.36
CA LEU A 133 5.90 -1.67 14.60
C LEU A 133 5.16 -1.33 13.30
N ALA A 134 5.89 -0.87 12.29
CA ALA A 134 5.32 -0.53 11.00
C ALA A 134 4.89 -1.78 10.21
N LYS A 135 5.68 -2.86 10.25
CA LYS A 135 5.34 -4.13 9.62
C LYS A 135 4.02 -4.70 10.14
N ASP A 136 3.78 -4.64 11.44
CA ASP A 136 2.52 -5.14 12.02
C ASP A 136 1.30 -4.37 11.50
N ARG A 137 1.44 -3.06 11.30
CA ARG A 137 0.40 -2.23 10.68
C ARG A 137 0.23 -2.53 9.19
N LEU A 138 1.34 -2.76 8.48
CA LEU A 138 1.31 -3.14 7.07
C LEU A 138 0.64 -4.50 6.85
N ASN A 139 0.87 -5.46 7.76
CA ASN A 139 0.19 -6.76 7.74
C ASN A 139 -1.33 -6.60 7.85
N ALA A 140 -1.81 -5.66 8.67
CA ALA A 140 -3.24 -5.39 8.79
C ALA A 140 -3.81 -4.87 7.45
N LEU A 141 -3.17 -3.87 6.82
CA LEU A 141 -3.58 -3.38 5.50
C LEU A 141 -3.56 -4.49 4.43
N TYR A 142 -2.52 -5.32 4.44
CA TYR A 142 -2.41 -6.45 3.51
C TYR A 142 -3.54 -7.46 3.69
N SER A 143 -3.94 -7.74 4.93
CA SER A 143 -5.06 -8.64 5.23
C SER A 143 -6.42 -8.11 4.74
N GLU A 144 -6.54 -6.80 4.53
CA GLU A 144 -7.70 -6.13 3.96
C GLU A 144 -7.65 -6.03 2.42
N GLY A 145 -6.57 -6.52 1.80
CA GLY A 145 -6.40 -6.55 0.34
C GLY A 145 -5.61 -5.37 -0.24
N VAL A 146 -4.94 -4.57 0.60
CA VAL A 146 -4.01 -3.54 0.10
C VAL A 146 -2.77 -4.19 -0.51
N THR A 147 -2.48 -3.85 -1.76
CA THR A 147 -1.29 -4.31 -2.49
C THR A 147 -0.30 -3.17 -2.75
N THR A 148 -0.72 -1.91 -2.58
CA THR A 148 0.15 -0.75 -2.70
C THR A 148 -0.19 0.28 -1.62
N VAL A 149 0.84 0.80 -0.95
CA VAL A 149 0.69 1.81 0.10
C VAL A 149 1.69 2.94 -0.10
N GLU A 150 1.25 4.15 0.19
CA GLU A 150 2.13 5.30 0.35
C GLU A 150 2.44 5.53 1.82
N ILE A 151 3.72 5.67 2.17
CA ILE A 151 4.22 5.88 3.52
C ILE A 151 5.00 7.20 3.57
N LYS A 152 4.51 8.12 4.39
CA LYS A 152 5.16 9.41 4.64
C LYS A 152 6.14 9.34 5.81
N SER A 153 7.15 10.19 5.78
CA SER A 153 7.92 10.57 6.97
C SER A 153 7.16 11.62 7.80
N GLY A 154 7.86 12.56 8.45
CA GLY A 154 7.23 13.68 9.17
C GLY A 154 7.04 13.49 10.67
N TYR A 155 7.58 12.42 11.25
CA TYR A 155 7.70 12.27 12.70
C TYR A 155 9.16 12.33 13.19
N GLY A 156 10.09 12.70 12.31
CA GLY A 156 11.47 13.03 12.67
C GLY A 156 11.64 14.52 12.92
N LEU A 157 11.18 15.37 12.02
CA LEU A 157 11.34 16.84 12.05
C LEU A 157 12.81 17.30 12.21
N ASP A 158 13.74 16.46 11.79
CA ASP A 158 15.16 16.72 11.63
C ASP A 158 15.70 15.74 10.56
N CYS A 159 16.84 16.06 9.95
CA CYS A 159 17.34 15.30 8.80
C CYS A 159 17.60 13.82 9.14
N GLU A 160 18.23 13.54 10.28
CA GLU A 160 18.60 12.18 10.70
C GLU A 160 17.35 11.30 10.85
N ASN A 161 16.35 11.78 11.57
CA ASN A 161 15.17 10.97 11.88
C ASN A 161 14.19 10.89 10.71
N GLU A 162 14.11 11.92 9.85
CA GLU A 162 13.34 11.83 8.61
C GLU A 162 13.94 10.79 7.65
N LEU A 163 15.27 10.76 7.50
CA LEU A 163 15.96 9.73 6.73
C LEU A 163 15.73 8.33 7.31
N LYS A 164 15.87 8.17 8.64
CA LYS A 164 15.57 6.90 9.33
C LYS A 164 14.18 6.37 9.00
N ILE A 165 13.16 7.23 9.02
CA ILE A 165 11.78 6.83 8.69
C ILE A 165 11.67 6.36 7.23
N LEU A 166 12.26 7.11 6.29
CA LEU A 166 12.25 6.77 4.87
C LEU A 166 13.02 5.47 4.57
N GLU A 167 14.13 5.23 5.25
CA GLU A 167 14.91 3.99 5.17
C GLU A 167 14.08 2.80 5.66
N VAL A 168 13.41 2.92 6.80
CA VAL A 168 12.49 1.89 7.31
C VAL A 168 11.36 1.63 6.32
N ALA A 169 10.75 2.68 5.75
CA ALA A 169 9.69 2.53 4.76
C ALA A 169 10.16 1.80 3.49
N ARG A 170 11.37 2.07 3.01
CA ARG A 170 11.98 1.34 1.88
C ARG A 170 12.26 -0.11 2.22
N LEU A 171 12.83 -0.36 3.40
CA LEU A 171 13.12 -1.72 3.87
C LEU A 171 11.85 -2.57 3.97
N LEU A 172 10.71 -1.97 4.36
CA LEU A 172 9.40 -2.64 4.31
C LEU A 172 9.04 -3.05 2.88
N GLY A 173 9.14 -2.13 1.91
CA GLY A 173 8.85 -2.43 0.50
C GLY A 173 9.76 -3.50 -0.10
N GLU A 174 11.01 -3.61 0.36
CA GLU A 174 11.94 -4.66 -0.06
C GLU A 174 11.64 -6.05 0.54
N ASN A 175 10.97 -6.09 1.70
CA ASN A 175 10.80 -7.32 2.49
C ASN A 175 9.33 -7.70 2.74
N HIS A 176 8.38 -7.03 2.08
CA HIS A 176 6.95 -7.27 2.22
C HIS A 176 6.31 -7.36 0.82
N PRO A 177 5.28 -8.20 0.60
CA PRO A 177 4.58 -8.31 -0.69
C PRO A 177 3.77 -7.07 -1.10
N VAL A 178 3.76 -5.99 -0.30
CA VAL A 178 3.01 -4.77 -0.60
C VAL A 178 3.99 -3.77 -1.19
N ASP A 179 3.63 -3.19 -2.34
CA ASP A 179 4.41 -2.14 -2.96
C ASP A 179 4.38 -0.87 -2.09
N VAL A 180 5.55 -0.34 -1.75
CA VAL A 180 5.65 0.89 -0.95
C VAL A 180 6.11 2.06 -1.81
N LYS A 181 5.39 3.18 -1.72
CA LYS A 181 5.82 4.49 -2.21
C LYS A 181 6.15 5.40 -1.03
N THR A 182 7.32 6.03 -1.06
CA THR A 182 7.75 6.90 0.05
C THR A 182 7.57 8.36 -0.31
N THR A 183 7.04 9.14 0.63
CA THR A 183 6.95 10.60 0.53
C THR A 183 7.71 11.25 1.67
N PHE A 184 8.63 12.15 1.34
CA PHE A 184 9.26 12.99 2.35
C PHE A 184 8.28 14.06 2.81
N LEU A 185 8.12 14.17 4.13
CA LEU A 185 7.27 15.16 4.78
C LEU A 185 7.99 15.80 5.97
N GLY A 186 9.22 16.27 5.79
CA GLY A 186 9.93 17.00 6.86
C GLY A 186 9.15 18.23 7.34
N ALA A 187 8.46 18.93 6.44
CA ALA A 187 7.59 20.06 6.76
C ALA A 187 6.21 19.67 7.35
N HIS A 188 6.14 18.63 8.20
CA HIS A 188 4.89 18.18 8.81
C HIS A 188 4.42 19.10 9.96
N ALA A 189 5.36 19.57 10.77
CA ALA A 189 5.14 20.51 11.87
C ALA A 189 6.44 21.24 12.20
N LEU A 190 6.33 22.36 12.93
CA LEU A 190 7.49 23.10 13.41
C LEU A 190 8.09 22.42 14.66
N PRO A 191 9.32 21.89 14.61
CA PRO A 191 9.92 21.26 15.78
C PRO A 191 10.26 22.30 16.87
N PRO A 192 10.32 21.88 18.16
CA PRO A 192 10.56 22.79 19.29
C PRO A 192 11.83 23.64 19.15
N GLU A 193 12.88 23.08 18.56
CA GLU A 193 14.17 23.73 18.32
C GLU A 193 14.04 24.95 17.39
N TYR A 194 13.01 24.99 16.53
CA TYR A 194 12.74 26.06 15.57
C TYR A 194 11.54 26.94 15.96
N LYS A 195 11.11 26.92 17.23
CA LYS A 195 9.99 27.76 17.69
C LYS A 195 10.25 29.25 17.38
N GLY A 196 9.31 29.87 16.66
CA GLY A 196 9.42 31.27 16.22
C GLY A 196 10.38 31.51 15.05
N ARG A 197 10.96 30.45 14.48
CA ARG A 197 11.93 30.45 13.38
C ARG A 197 11.46 29.51 12.26
N SER A 198 10.19 29.63 11.87
CA SER A 198 9.59 28.76 10.85
C SER A 198 10.28 28.86 9.50
N ASP A 199 10.71 30.05 9.10
CA ASP A 199 11.38 30.25 7.81
C ASP A 199 12.74 29.55 7.78
N GLU A 200 13.51 29.63 8.87
CA GLU A 200 14.77 28.88 9.02
C GLU A 200 14.55 27.35 8.97
N TYR A 201 13.39 26.86 9.44
CA TYR A 201 13.05 25.45 9.34
C TYR A 201 12.68 25.05 7.90
N ILE A 202 11.95 25.90 7.19
CA ILE A 202 11.62 25.66 5.77
C ILE A 202 12.88 25.71 4.89
N GLU A 203 13.86 26.55 5.21
CA GLU A 203 15.14 26.56 4.52
C GLU A 203 15.98 25.29 4.78
N LEU A 204 15.79 24.65 5.94
CA LEU A 204 16.47 23.39 6.28
C LEU A 204 15.90 22.19 5.51
N VAL A 205 14.57 22.12 5.35
CA VAL A 205 13.83 20.92 4.92
C VAL A 205 13.60 20.82 3.42
#